data_AF-A0A8C0EI59-F1
#
_entry.id   AF-A0A8C0EI59-F1
#
_cell.length_a   1.000
_cell.length_b   1.000
_cell.length_c   1.000
_cell.angle_alpha   90.00
_cell.angle_beta   90.00
_cell.angle_gamma   90.00
#
_symmetry.space_group_name_H-M   'P 1'
#
loop_
_entity.id
_entity.type
_entity.pdbx_description
1 polymer ?
#
loop_
_entity_poly.entity_id
_entity_poly.type
_entity_poly.pdbx_seq_one_letter_code
_entity_poly.pdbx_strand_id
1 'polypeptide(L)'
;ITETEEMEKFTHLEALLFTAVLENCVDQLSILGYIMPVSYEGKTDISHVCVPDTIVSAPIKYSCVPFLPGRQYASDVITVTMKKMQELGKFNSLTEANEREKAKKSKFHDFLIRSVLCSVLSCLTAQSQNNMIAYLRDELQEMKTKMNMESRYMKKSTDLQVHQTQKKCSNAENVLDKEIQKLRTQTDEEIRVHMEIENFLRQHHKVEEKLEYWSDKYENDTDAKDKELDALKAAKANNLEMLQRLAEEVRQQQHLRAHPCKTGFFLPSFRYGTRTMEKKKSVTLRCRVRL
;
A
#
# COMPACT_ATOMS: atom_id res chain seq x y z
N ILE A 1 -2.57 -79.87 -43.88
CA ILE A 1 -2.54 -81.18 -44.57
C ILE A 1 -1.44 -81.96 -43.87
N THR A 2 -1.80 -82.99 -43.10
CA THR A 2 -0.86 -83.81 -42.35
C THR A 2 -0.66 -85.11 -43.11
N GLU A 3 0.38 -85.17 -43.94
CA GLU A 3 0.82 -86.42 -44.53
C GLU A 3 1.42 -87.27 -43.40
N THR A 4 0.70 -88.31 -43.01
CA THR A 4 1.25 -89.39 -42.21
C THR A 4 2.12 -90.24 -43.11
N GLU A 5 3.41 -89.90 -43.20
CA GLU A 5 4.41 -90.80 -43.77
C GLU A 5 4.42 -92.10 -42.97
N GLU A 6 3.86 -93.18 -43.55
CA GLU A 6 4.15 -94.53 -43.07
C GLU A 6 5.62 -94.82 -43.38
N MET A 7 6.49 -94.48 -42.43
CA MET A 7 7.92 -94.80 -42.51
C MET A 7 8.10 -96.30 -42.76
N GLU A 8 8.68 -96.63 -43.92
CA GLU A 8 9.11 -97.98 -44.27
C GLU A 8 9.94 -98.59 -43.13
N LYS A 9 9.66 -99.85 -42.81
CA LYS A 9 10.44 -100.59 -41.82
C LYS A 9 11.78 -100.96 -42.45
N PHE A 10 12.87 -100.43 -41.91
CA PHE A 10 14.23 -100.80 -42.31
C PHE A 10 14.40 -102.32 -42.32
N THR A 11 15.11 -102.82 -43.32
CA THR A 11 15.53 -104.22 -43.32
C THR A 11 16.47 -104.49 -42.15
N HIS A 12 16.56 -105.75 -41.71
CA HIS A 12 17.37 -106.11 -40.55
C HIS A 12 18.87 -105.77 -40.74
N LEU A 13 19.35 -105.82 -41.99
CA LEU A 13 20.72 -105.45 -42.35
C LEU A 13 20.97 -103.94 -42.21
N GLU A 14 20.03 -103.11 -42.65
CA GLU A 14 20.09 -101.65 -42.50
C GLU A 14 20.02 -101.25 -41.03
N ALA A 15 19.11 -101.86 -40.26
CA ALA A 15 19.00 -101.63 -38.82
C ALA A 15 20.31 -101.92 -38.07
N LEU A 16 21.02 -103.00 -38.44
CA LEU A 16 22.34 -103.32 -37.90
C LEU A 16 23.41 -102.29 -38.31
N LEU A 17 23.44 -101.89 -39.59
CA LEU A 17 24.39 -100.89 -40.10
C LEU A 17 24.21 -99.54 -39.39
N PHE A 18 22.97 -99.07 -39.26
CA PHE A 18 22.66 -97.83 -38.55
C PHE A 18 22.93 -97.94 -37.04
N THR A 19 22.68 -99.09 -36.42
CA THR A 19 23.02 -99.34 -35.01
C THR A 19 24.52 -99.16 -34.76
N ALA A 20 25.39 -99.75 -35.57
CA ALA A 20 26.84 -99.59 -35.44
C ALA A 20 27.31 -98.14 -35.66
N VAL A 21 26.63 -97.38 -36.54
CA VAL A 21 26.88 -95.94 -36.69
C VAL A 21 26.45 -95.16 -35.44
N LEU A 22 25.30 -95.48 -34.85
CA LEU A 22 24.82 -94.83 -33.63
C LEU A 22 25.69 -95.17 -32.41
N GLU A 23 26.18 -96.40 -32.29
CA GLU A 23 27.17 -96.81 -31.27
C GLU A 23 28.44 -95.94 -31.37
N ASN A 24 29.03 -95.85 -32.56
CA ASN A 24 30.19 -94.98 -32.82
C ASN A 24 29.87 -93.49 -32.52
N CYS A 25 28.65 -93.02 -32.77
CA CYS A 25 28.22 -91.69 -32.36
C CYS A 25 28.14 -91.53 -30.82
N VAL A 26 27.70 -92.54 -30.06
CA VAL A 26 27.72 -92.53 -28.58
C VAL A 26 29.15 -92.55 -28.05
N ASP A 27 30.06 -93.29 -28.69
CA ASP A 27 31.47 -93.33 -28.29
C ASP A 27 32.18 -91.98 -28.56
N GLN A 28 31.93 -91.36 -29.72
CA GLN A 28 32.37 -89.98 -30.00
C GLN A 28 31.73 -88.98 -29.03
N LEU A 29 30.43 -89.14 -28.73
CA LEU A 29 29.71 -88.46 -27.65
C LEU A 29 30.00 -89.06 -26.26
N SER A 30 31.11 -89.77 -26.09
CA SER A 30 31.73 -90.04 -24.79
C SER A 30 33.10 -89.36 -24.76
N ILE A 31 33.94 -89.64 -25.76
CA ILE A 31 35.27 -89.04 -25.98
C ILE A 31 35.24 -87.50 -25.92
N LEU A 32 34.30 -86.84 -26.63
CA LEU A 32 34.21 -85.37 -26.66
C LEU A 32 33.97 -84.72 -25.27
N GLY A 33 33.46 -85.48 -24.30
CA GLY A 33 33.12 -85.02 -22.95
C GLY A 33 34.29 -85.18 -21.99
N TYR A 34 35.16 -86.16 -22.25
CA TYR A 34 36.47 -86.25 -21.62
C TYR A 34 37.43 -85.16 -22.14
N ILE A 35 37.30 -84.76 -23.43
CA ILE A 35 38.14 -83.72 -24.04
C ILE A 35 37.71 -82.29 -23.65
N MET A 36 36.41 -82.04 -23.47
CA MET A 36 35.87 -80.71 -23.15
C MET A 36 35.18 -80.67 -21.77
N PRO A 37 35.95 -80.71 -20.66
CA PRO A 37 35.40 -80.57 -19.33
C PRO A 37 34.82 -79.18 -19.10
N VAL A 38 33.83 -79.12 -18.20
CA VAL A 38 33.08 -77.89 -17.88
C VAL A 38 33.99 -76.83 -17.27
N SER A 39 33.93 -75.62 -17.79
CA SER A 39 34.49 -74.44 -17.13
C SER A 39 33.56 -73.26 -17.33
N TYR A 40 32.60 -73.05 -16.42
CA TYR A 40 32.61 -71.89 -15.52
C TYR A 40 31.43 -71.90 -14.53
N GLU A 41 31.67 -71.42 -13.31
CA GLU A 41 30.63 -70.96 -12.39
C GLU A 41 30.08 -69.61 -12.89
N GLY A 42 28.85 -69.60 -13.39
CA GLY A 42 28.17 -68.36 -13.78
C GLY A 42 27.47 -67.70 -12.59
N LYS A 43 28.14 -66.80 -11.87
CA LYS A 43 27.49 -65.96 -10.86
C LYS A 43 26.51 -64.98 -11.55
N THR A 44 25.23 -65.11 -11.22
CA THR A 44 24.20 -64.13 -11.55
C THR A 44 24.29 -62.96 -10.57
N ASP A 45 24.68 -61.78 -11.07
CA ASP A 45 24.28 -60.49 -10.51
C ASP A 45 24.63 -59.38 -11.52
N ILE A 46 23.61 -58.80 -12.17
CA ILE A 46 23.72 -57.52 -12.87
C ILE A 46 22.51 -56.69 -12.47
N SER A 47 22.75 -55.73 -11.58
CA SER A 47 21.79 -54.74 -11.13
C SER A 47 21.33 -53.83 -12.28
N HIS A 48 20.03 -53.62 -12.37
CA HIS A 48 19.39 -52.67 -13.29
C HIS A 48 19.74 -51.22 -12.91
N VAL A 49 20.60 -50.57 -13.71
CA VAL A 49 20.82 -49.12 -13.65
C VAL A 49 20.56 -48.53 -15.04
N CYS A 50 19.45 -47.83 -15.19
CA CYS A 50 19.19 -46.98 -16.34
C CYS A 50 19.68 -45.56 -16.03
N VAL A 51 20.74 -45.13 -16.70
CA VAL A 51 21.07 -43.72 -16.91
C VAL A 51 21.19 -43.52 -18.42
N PRO A 52 20.45 -42.57 -19.01
CA PRO A 52 20.67 -42.19 -20.40
C PRO A 52 21.87 -41.25 -20.47
N ASP A 53 22.94 -41.68 -21.14
CA ASP A 53 23.59 -40.91 -22.20
C ASP A 53 24.83 -41.63 -22.72
N THR A 54 25.18 -41.35 -23.98
CA THR A 54 26.28 -41.95 -24.75
C THR A 54 26.02 -43.37 -25.27
N ILE A 55 26.05 -43.47 -26.61
CA ILE A 55 26.08 -44.72 -27.37
C ILE A 55 27.42 -45.41 -27.07
N VAL A 56 27.42 -46.37 -26.14
CA VAL A 56 28.53 -47.33 -25.97
C VAL A 56 27.99 -48.74 -26.07
N SER A 57 28.55 -49.49 -27.02
CA SER A 57 28.20 -50.87 -27.31
C SER A 57 28.36 -51.76 -26.06
N ALA A 58 27.26 -52.08 -25.40
CA ALA A 58 27.21 -53.16 -24.44
C ALA A 58 27.00 -54.48 -25.21
N PRO A 59 27.95 -55.44 -25.19
CA PRO A 59 27.75 -56.70 -25.86
C PRO A 59 26.61 -57.46 -25.20
N ILE A 60 25.59 -57.82 -25.99
CA ILE A 60 24.56 -58.77 -25.58
C ILE A 60 25.29 -60.05 -25.17
N LYS A 61 25.40 -60.30 -23.86
CA LYS A 61 25.96 -61.53 -23.31
C LYS A 61 24.99 -62.67 -23.65
N TYR A 62 25.20 -63.30 -24.80
CA TYR A 62 24.55 -64.56 -25.12
C TYR A 62 24.89 -65.56 -24.02
N SER A 63 23.88 -65.92 -23.22
CA SER A 63 23.99 -67.03 -22.28
C SER A 63 24.21 -68.30 -23.10
N CYS A 64 25.46 -68.75 -23.21
CA CYS A 64 25.75 -70.08 -23.71
C CYS A 64 25.14 -71.06 -22.71
N VAL A 65 23.98 -71.61 -23.08
CA VAL A 65 23.29 -72.64 -22.28
C VAL A 65 24.31 -73.74 -22.00
N PRO A 66 24.47 -74.21 -20.74
CA PRO A 66 25.53 -75.15 -20.41
C PRO A 66 25.49 -76.35 -21.37
N PHE A 67 26.63 -76.60 -22.01
CA PHE A 67 26.77 -77.62 -23.06
C PHE A 67 26.46 -79.04 -22.54
N LEU A 68 26.61 -79.26 -21.23
CA LEU A 68 26.32 -80.51 -20.53
C LEU A 68 24.89 -81.04 -20.73
N PRO A 69 23.79 -80.35 -20.32
CA PRO A 69 22.43 -80.79 -20.60
C PRO A 69 22.16 -81.18 -22.06
N GLY A 70 22.65 -80.40 -23.02
CA GLY A 70 22.47 -80.69 -24.44
C GLY A 70 23.21 -81.94 -24.88
N ARG A 71 24.42 -82.16 -24.34
CA ARG A 71 25.27 -83.32 -24.62
C ARG A 71 24.71 -84.61 -24.04
N GLN A 72 24.24 -84.59 -22.78
CA GLN A 72 23.61 -85.76 -22.16
C GLN A 72 22.31 -86.11 -22.89
N TYR A 73 21.47 -85.10 -23.17
CA TYR A 73 20.24 -85.28 -23.95
C TYR A 73 20.51 -85.87 -25.35
N ALA A 74 21.55 -85.43 -26.04
CA ALA A 74 21.95 -86.01 -27.33
C ALA A 74 22.36 -87.50 -27.20
N SER A 75 23.16 -87.84 -26.18
CA SER A 75 23.53 -89.24 -25.89
C SER A 75 22.30 -90.09 -25.59
N ASP A 76 21.43 -89.62 -24.68
CA ASP A 76 20.22 -90.34 -24.27
C ASP A 76 19.29 -90.60 -25.47
N VAL A 77 19.10 -89.60 -26.33
CA VAL A 77 18.30 -89.71 -27.56
C VAL A 77 18.91 -90.72 -28.53
N ILE A 78 20.24 -90.75 -28.69
CA ILE A 78 20.92 -91.70 -29.57
C ILE A 78 20.81 -93.13 -29.00
N THR A 79 21.09 -93.34 -27.72
CA THR A 79 20.95 -94.66 -27.06
C THR A 79 19.51 -95.18 -27.14
N VAL A 80 18.50 -94.33 -26.91
CA VAL A 80 17.08 -94.71 -27.07
C VAL A 80 16.73 -95.00 -28.53
N THR A 81 17.31 -94.29 -29.49
CA THR A 81 17.09 -94.52 -30.94
C THR A 81 17.72 -95.84 -31.37
N MET A 82 18.97 -96.09 -31.00
CA MET A 82 19.72 -97.33 -31.20
C MET A 82 18.94 -98.55 -30.68
N LYS A 83 18.45 -98.48 -29.43
CA LYS A 83 17.61 -99.55 -28.86
C LYS A 83 16.31 -99.78 -29.65
N LYS A 84 15.58 -98.71 -30.00
CA LYS A 84 14.35 -98.81 -30.83
C LYS A 84 14.63 -99.31 -32.25
N MET A 85 15.85 -99.11 -32.76
CA MET A 85 16.28 -99.60 -34.06
C MET A 85 16.55 -101.11 -34.04
N GLN A 86 17.24 -101.60 -33.01
CA GLN A 86 17.45 -103.04 -32.76
C GLN A 86 16.13 -103.79 -32.50
N GLU A 87 15.23 -103.24 -31.69
CA GLU A 87 14.00 -103.93 -31.23
C GLU A 87 12.82 -103.80 -32.22
N LEU A 88 12.67 -102.64 -32.89
CA LEU A 88 11.44 -102.29 -33.63
C LEU A 88 11.70 -101.76 -35.05
N GLY A 89 12.96 -101.58 -35.47
CA GLY A 89 13.31 -101.05 -36.79
C GLY A 89 12.80 -99.63 -37.06
N LYS A 90 12.73 -98.76 -36.03
CA LYS A 90 12.19 -97.39 -36.13
C LYS A 90 13.06 -96.36 -35.39
N PHE A 91 13.23 -95.16 -35.97
CA PHE A 91 14.08 -94.09 -35.42
C PHE A 91 13.32 -92.84 -34.89
N ASN A 92 11.98 -92.89 -34.81
CA ASN A 92 11.10 -91.74 -34.50
C ASN A 92 11.54 -90.89 -33.30
N SER A 93 12.21 -91.51 -32.31
CA SER A 93 12.74 -90.84 -31.11
C SER A 93 13.69 -89.68 -31.43
N LEU A 94 14.52 -89.81 -32.47
CA LEU A 94 15.45 -88.77 -32.91
C LEU A 94 14.73 -87.66 -33.66
N THR A 95 13.79 -88.01 -34.54
CA THR A 95 12.94 -87.06 -35.28
C THR A 95 12.18 -86.16 -34.31
N GLU A 96 11.48 -86.75 -33.33
CA GLU A 96 10.80 -85.98 -32.29
C GLU A 96 11.74 -85.10 -31.46
N ALA A 97 12.95 -85.58 -31.14
CA ALA A 97 13.92 -84.82 -30.36
C ALA A 97 14.44 -83.58 -31.12
N ASN A 98 14.67 -83.72 -32.42
CA ASN A 98 15.04 -82.64 -33.33
C ASN A 98 13.92 -81.59 -33.45
N GLU A 99 12.67 -82.04 -33.65
CA GLU A 99 11.52 -81.12 -33.68
C GLU A 99 11.28 -80.43 -32.33
N ARG A 100 11.52 -81.12 -31.21
CA ARG A 100 11.52 -80.50 -29.86
C ARG A 100 12.57 -79.38 -29.73
N GLU A 101 13.79 -79.58 -30.23
CA GLU A 101 14.83 -78.53 -30.19
C GLU A 101 14.58 -77.38 -31.18
N LYS A 102 14.12 -77.67 -32.41
CA LYS A 102 13.66 -76.63 -33.35
C LYS A 102 12.56 -75.76 -32.73
N ALA A 103 11.58 -76.38 -32.07
CA ALA A 103 10.50 -75.68 -31.38
C ALA A 103 11.01 -74.84 -30.19
N LYS A 104 11.97 -75.33 -29.40
CA LYS A 104 12.62 -74.55 -28.33
C LYS A 104 13.39 -73.34 -28.90
N LYS A 105 14.19 -73.56 -29.94
CA LYS A 105 14.95 -72.49 -30.63
C LYS A 105 14.03 -71.42 -31.20
N SER A 106 12.94 -71.82 -31.86
CA SER A 106 11.89 -70.91 -32.36
C SER A 106 11.29 -70.07 -31.22
N LYS A 107 10.89 -70.69 -30.10
CA LYS A 107 10.35 -69.98 -28.92
C LYS A 107 11.34 -69.00 -28.30
N PHE A 108 12.64 -69.33 -28.28
CA PHE A 108 13.67 -68.43 -27.77
C PHE A 108 13.90 -67.22 -28.70
N HIS A 109 13.90 -67.43 -30.02
CA HIS A 109 13.93 -66.33 -30.98
C HIS A 109 12.68 -65.44 -30.87
N ASP A 110 11.48 -66.02 -30.73
CA ASP A 110 10.24 -65.28 -30.50
C ASP A 110 10.29 -64.44 -29.21
N PHE A 111 10.78 -65.02 -28.10
CA PHE A 111 10.99 -64.30 -26.85
C PHE A 111 11.97 -63.13 -27.01
N LEU A 112 13.10 -63.34 -27.68
CA LEU A 112 14.09 -62.28 -27.93
C LEU A 112 13.49 -61.17 -28.81
N ILE A 113 12.85 -61.53 -29.93
CA ILE A 113 12.17 -60.59 -30.83
C ILE A 113 11.15 -59.76 -30.05
N ARG A 114 10.30 -60.41 -29.25
CA ARG A 114 9.29 -59.74 -28.42
C ARG A 114 9.91 -58.83 -27.36
N SER A 115 10.97 -59.26 -26.67
CA SER A 115 11.66 -58.43 -25.67
C SER A 115 12.29 -57.18 -26.28
N VAL A 116 12.93 -57.32 -27.46
CA VAL A 116 13.58 -56.22 -28.18
C VAL A 116 12.53 -55.26 -28.74
N LEU A 117 11.43 -55.76 -29.32
CA LEU A 117 10.30 -54.94 -29.76
C LEU A 117 9.68 -54.17 -28.59
N CYS A 118 9.45 -54.82 -27.45
CA CYS A 118 8.93 -54.15 -26.26
C CYS A 118 9.88 -53.05 -25.75
N SER A 119 11.19 -53.29 -25.70
CA SER A 119 12.15 -52.25 -25.28
C SER A 119 12.23 -51.10 -26.27
N VAL A 120 12.29 -51.38 -27.58
CA VAL A 120 12.37 -50.34 -28.63
C VAL A 120 11.10 -49.48 -28.65
N LEU A 121 9.91 -50.09 -28.53
CA LEU A 121 8.64 -49.36 -28.44
C LEU A 121 8.57 -48.49 -27.17
N SER A 122 9.07 -48.99 -26.04
CA SER A 122 9.12 -48.24 -24.78
C SER A 122 10.09 -47.05 -24.87
N CYS A 123 11.24 -47.21 -25.53
CA CYS A 123 12.19 -46.12 -25.76
C CYS A 123 11.61 -45.04 -26.70
N LEU A 124 10.96 -45.44 -27.81
CA LEU A 124 10.33 -44.50 -28.75
C LEU A 124 9.20 -43.70 -28.11
N THR A 125 8.37 -44.34 -27.28
CA THR A 125 7.29 -43.66 -26.55
C THR A 125 7.82 -42.74 -25.45
N ALA A 126 8.84 -43.15 -24.70
CA ALA A 126 9.52 -42.27 -23.74
C ALA A 126 10.18 -41.05 -24.44
N GLN A 127 10.79 -41.26 -25.62
CA GLN A 127 11.39 -40.17 -26.40
C GLN A 127 10.34 -39.16 -26.88
N SER A 128 9.19 -39.62 -27.39
CA SER A 128 8.12 -38.72 -27.83
C SER A 128 7.51 -37.92 -26.66
N GLN A 129 7.38 -38.54 -25.48
CA GLN A 129 6.97 -37.86 -24.25
C GLN A 129 7.99 -36.81 -23.81
N ASN A 130 9.29 -37.15 -23.80
CA ASN A 130 10.36 -36.21 -23.44
C ASN A 130 10.42 -35.00 -24.38
N ASN A 131 10.22 -35.21 -25.68
CA ASN A 131 10.15 -34.12 -26.66
C ASN A 131 8.97 -33.17 -26.39
N MET A 132 7.79 -33.71 -26.06
CA MET A 132 6.63 -32.91 -25.66
C MET A 132 6.88 -32.13 -24.35
N ILE A 133 7.53 -32.77 -23.36
CA ILE A 133 7.90 -32.12 -22.10
C ILE A 133 8.89 -30.96 -22.33
N ALA A 134 9.85 -31.11 -23.25
CA ALA A 134 10.77 -30.03 -23.62
C ALA A 134 10.01 -28.85 -24.25
N TYR A 135 9.19 -29.11 -25.28
CA TYR A 135 8.37 -28.07 -25.94
C TYR A 135 7.51 -27.28 -24.95
N LEU A 136 6.75 -27.96 -24.08
CA LEU A 136 5.89 -27.30 -23.10
C LEU A 136 6.68 -26.51 -22.05
N ARG A 137 7.90 -26.92 -21.72
CA ARG A 137 8.78 -26.15 -20.83
C ARG A 137 9.27 -24.87 -21.49
N ASP A 138 9.65 -24.94 -22.76
CA ASP A 138 10.12 -23.78 -23.51
C ASP A 138 8.98 -22.77 -23.72
N GLU A 139 7.78 -23.22 -24.08
CA GLU A 139 6.58 -22.38 -24.23
C GLU A 139 6.18 -21.70 -22.89
N LEU A 140 6.19 -22.45 -21.78
CA LEU A 140 5.96 -21.88 -20.44
C LEU A 140 7.04 -20.85 -20.04
N GLN A 141 8.30 -21.10 -20.40
CA GLN A 141 9.40 -20.19 -20.10
C GLN A 141 9.32 -18.93 -20.98
N GLU A 142 8.94 -19.05 -22.26
CA GLU A 142 8.65 -17.91 -23.14
C GLU A 142 7.53 -17.06 -22.55
N MET A 143 6.36 -17.66 -22.26
CA MET A 143 5.23 -16.95 -21.65
C MET A 143 5.61 -16.26 -20.34
N LYS A 144 6.42 -16.90 -19.49
CA LYS A 144 6.95 -16.30 -18.26
C LYS A 144 7.83 -15.09 -18.54
N THR A 145 8.72 -15.14 -19.53
CA THR A 145 9.55 -13.97 -19.90
C THR A 145 8.71 -12.83 -20.47
N LYS A 146 7.73 -13.14 -21.33
CA LYS A 146 6.79 -12.16 -21.91
C LYS A 146 5.96 -11.46 -20.84
N MET A 147 5.31 -12.23 -19.96
CA MET A 147 4.53 -11.70 -18.83
C MET A 147 5.38 -10.80 -17.91
N ASN A 148 6.64 -11.17 -17.64
CA ASN A 148 7.57 -10.35 -16.85
C ASN A 148 7.98 -9.04 -17.58
N MET A 149 8.02 -9.02 -18.91
CA MET A 149 8.24 -7.79 -19.67
C MET A 149 7.00 -6.89 -19.65
N GLU A 150 5.83 -7.45 -19.96
CA GLU A 150 4.54 -6.73 -19.94
C GLU A 150 4.26 -6.12 -18.57
N SER A 151 4.45 -6.88 -17.49
CA SER A 151 4.33 -6.40 -16.11
C SER A 151 5.24 -5.19 -15.82
N ARG A 152 6.50 -5.22 -16.26
CA ARG A 152 7.44 -4.09 -16.10
C ARG A 152 7.03 -2.87 -16.91
N TYR A 153 6.52 -3.04 -18.13
CA TYR A 153 6.01 -1.93 -18.94
C TYR A 153 4.75 -1.30 -18.32
N MET A 154 3.78 -2.12 -17.91
CA MET A 154 2.56 -1.62 -17.26
C MET A 154 2.87 -0.90 -15.95
N LYS A 155 3.74 -1.46 -15.11
CA LYS A 155 4.21 -0.78 -13.90
C LYS A 155 4.85 0.58 -14.23
N LYS A 156 5.80 0.63 -15.17
CA LYS A 156 6.46 1.90 -15.54
C LYS A 156 5.50 2.92 -16.15
N SER A 157 4.45 2.49 -16.85
CA SER A 157 3.39 3.34 -17.38
C SER A 157 2.53 3.94 -16.26
N THR A 158 2.07 3.11 -15.33
CA THR A 158 1.28 3.56 -14.16
C THR A 158 2.09 4.46 -13.22
N ASP A 159 3.33 4.10 -12.89
CA ASP A 159 4.24 4.92 -12.07
C ASP A 159 4.44 6.32 -12.69
N LEU A 160 4.60 6.41 -14.02
CA LEU A 160 4.72 7.69 -14.74
C LEU A 160 3.43 8.51 -14.68
N GLN A 161 2.26 7.87 -14.84
CA GLN A 161 0.95 8.54 -14.75
C GLN A 161 0.69 9.09 -13.35
N VAL A 162 1.02 8.32 -12.30
CA VAL A 162 0.95 8.75 -10.90
C VAL A 162 1.86 9.94 -10.66
N HIS A 163 3.14 9.87 -11.04
CA HIS A 163 4.09 10.97 -10.87
C HIS A 163 3.68 12.24 -11.65
N GLN A 164 3.17 12.10 -12.87
CA GLN A 164 2.64 13.23 -13.65
C GLN A 164 1.43 13.89 -12.96
N THR A 165 0.54 13.08 -12.40
CA THR A 165 -0.65 13.56 -11.69
C THR A 165 -0.27 14.24 -10.37
N GLN A 166 0.60 13.62 -9.57
CA GLN A 166 1.15 14.18 -8.34
C GLN A 166 1.82 15.54 -8.59
N LYS A 167 2.59 15.68 -9.68
CA LYS A 167 3.22 16.96 -10.04
C LYS A 167 2.19 18.04 -10.43
N LYS A 168 1.08 17.67 -11.09
CA LYS A 168 -0.04 18.60 -11.36
C LYS A 168 -0.73 19.05 -10.08
N CYS A 169 -1.02 18.13 -9.16
CA CYS A 169 -1.59 18.43 -7.85
C CYS A 169 -0.69 19.37 -7.04
N SER A 170 0.58 19.01 -6.88
CA SER A 170 1.56 19.84 -6.15
C SER A 170 1.72 21.23 -6.77
N ASN A 171 1.71 21.37 -8.11
CA ASN A 171 1.74 22.68 -8.75
C ASN A 171 0.49 23.52 -8.42
N ALA A 172 -0.71 22.91 -8.38
CA ALA A 172 -1.94 23.60 -8.01
C ALA A 172 -1.97 23.99 -6.52
N GLU A 173 -1.53 23.09 -5.63
CA GLU A 173 -1.35 23.36 -4.19
C GLU A 173 -0.41 24.54 -3.96
N ASN A 174 0.74 24.58 -4.65
CA ASN A 174 1.70 25.70 -4.58
C ASN A 174 1.14 27.04 -5.11
N VAL A 175 0.12 27.03 -5.97
CA VAL A 175 -0.58 28.25 -6.41
C VAL A 175 -1.58 28.70 -5.35
N LEU A 176 -2.34 27.76 -4.76
CA LEU A 176 -3.28 28.05 -3.68
C LEU A 176 -2.57 28.55 -2.42
N ASP A 177 -1.44 27.95 -2.03
CA ASP A 177 -0.66 28.40 -0.86
C ASP A 177 -0.15 29.84 -1.05
N LYS A 178 0.31 30.20 -2.25
CA LYS A 178 0.72 31.60 -2.55
C LYS A 178 -0.44 32.59 -2.39
N GLU A 179 -1.64 32.23 -2.83
CA GLU A 179 -2.81 33.10 -2.65
C GLU A 179 -3.24 33.15 -1.17
N ILE A 180 -3.15 32.05 -0.43
CA ILE A 180 -3.36 32.03 1.03
C ILE A 180 -2.36 32.95 1.75
N GLN A 181 -1.07 32.90 1.41
CA GLN A 181 -0.05 33.78 2.00
C GLN A 181 -0.31 35.26 1.66
N LYS A 182 -0.72 35.57 0.42
CA LYS A 182 -1.12 36.92 -0.01
C LYS A 182 -2.35 37.44 0.74
N LEU A 183 -3.37 36.61 0.92
CA LEU A 183 -4.57 36.98 1.69
C LEU A 183 -4.24 37.18 3.18
N ARG A 184 -3.32 36.39 3.75
CA ARG A 184 -2.81 36.59 5.11
C ARG A 184 -2.10 37.93 5.27
N THR A 185 -1.15 38.27 4.41
CA THR A 185 -0.43 39.55 4.51
C THR A 185 -1.35 40.75 4.30
N GLN A 186 -2.39 40.63 3.46
CA GLN A 186 -3.44 41.65 3.33
C GLN A 186 -4.27 41.78 4.62
N THR A 187 -4.63 40.66 5.25
CA THR A 187 -5.36 40.65 6.55
C THR A 187 -4.51 41.28 7.66
N ASP A 188 -3.22 40.97 7.73
CA ASP A 188 -2.29 41.52 8.73
C ASP A 188 -2.06 43.04 8.54
N GLU A 189 -2.06 43.53 7.30
CA GLU A 189 -2.07 44.97 6.99
C GLU A 189 -3.38 45.62 7.44
N GLU A 190 -4.53 45.00 7.12
CA GLU A 190 -5.83 45.53 7.52
C GLU A 190 -5.93 45.67 9.05
N ILE A 191 -5.54 44.63 9.80
CA ILE A 191 -5.51 44.65 11.26
C ILE A 191 -4.61 45.78 11.80
N ARG A 192 -3.42 45.96 11.23
CA ARG A 192 -2.50 47.06 11.61
C ARG A 192 -3.16 48.43 11.40
N VAL A 193 -3.70 48.68 10.20
CA VAL A 193 -4.31 49.96 9.86
C VAL A 193 -5.55 50.23 10.71
N HIS A 194 -6.38 49.22 10.98
CA HIS A 194 -7.51 49.32 11.92
C HIS A 194 -7.06 49.74 13.33
N MET A 195 -5.99 49.11 13.86
CA MET A 195 -5.42 49.48 15.16
C MET A 195 -4.86 50.91 15.18
N GLU A 196 -4.23 51.37 14.09
CA GLU A 196 -3.72 52.74 13.97
C GLU A 196 -4.87 53.77 13.94
N ILE A 197 -5.93 53.50 13.17
CA ILE A 197 -7.14 54.32 13.12
C ILE A 197 -7.83 54.38 14.48
N GLU A 198 -8.02 53.24 15.15
CA GLU A 198 -8.66 53.19 16.47
C GLU A 198 -7.86 54.00 17.51
N ASN A 199 -6.52 53.88 17.49
CA ASN A 199 -5.65 54.67 18.34
C ASN A 199 -5.74 56.17 18.04
N PHE A 200 -5.77 56.57 16.76
CA PHE A 200 -5.96 57.97 16.37
C PHE A 200 -7.27 58.54 16.90
N LEU A 201 -8.40 57.85 16.67
CA LEU A 201 -9.72 58.26 17.15
C LEU A 201 -9.77 58.37 18.68
N ARG A 202 -9.15 57.44 19.40
CA ARG A 202 -9.03 57.48 20.88
C ARG A 202 -8.21 58.66 21.40
N GLN A 203 -7.27 59.22 20.61
CA GLN A 203 -6.58 60.46 20.99
C GLN A 203 -7.37 61.72 20.60
N HIS A 204 -8.06 61.69 19.45
CA HIS A 204 -8.94 62.78 19.01
C HIS A 204 -10.02 63.08 20.05
N HIS A 205 -10.70 62.04 20.55
CA HIS A 205 -11.76 62.18 21.54
C HIS A 205 -11.32 62.89 22.83
N LYS A 206 -10.09 62.62 23.32
CA LYS A 206 -9.52 63.30 24.49
C LYS A 206 -9.19 64.77 24.27
N VAL A 207 -9.10 65.21 23.01
CA VAL A 207 -8.93 66.62 22.65
C VAL A 207 -10.30 67.30 22.55
N GLU A 208 -11.31 66.59 22.01
CA GLU A 208 -12.71 67.04 22.01
C GLU A 208 -13.24 67.25 23.44
N GLU A 209 -13.08 66.27 24.35
CA GLU A 209 -13.45 66.40 25.78
C GLU A 209 -12.84 67.65 26.44
N LYS A 210 -11.59 67.98 26.09
CA LYS A 210 -10.91 69.18 26.60
C LYS A 210 -11.44 70.46 25.98
N LEU A 211 -11.78 70.44 24.70
CA LEU A 211 -12.35 71.58 23.99
C LEU A 211 -13.74 71.92 24.56
N GLU A 212 -14.57 70.90 24.77
CA GLU A 212 -15.88 71.02 25.43
C GLU A 212 -15.74 71.63 26.83
N TYR A 213 -14.87 71.07 27.69
CA TYR A 213 -14.59 71.64 29.02
C TYR A 213 -14.15 73.12 28.98
N TRP A 214 -13.31 73.51 28.04
CA TRP A 214 -12.85 74.90 27.92
C TRP A 214 -13.93 75.84 27.35
N SER A 215 -14.79 75.36 26.45
CA SER A 215 -15.96 76.08 25.95
C SER A 215 -16.97 76.33 27.08
N ASP A 216 -17.37 75.27 27.79
CA ASP A 216 -18.28 75.37 28.96
C ASP A 216 -17.74 76.35 29.99
N LYS A 217 -16.44 76.26 30.31
CA LYS A 217 -15.81 77.17 31.26
C LYS A 217 -15.85 78.62 30.77
N TYR A 218 -15.52 78.87 29.51
CA TYR A 218 -15.55 80.21 28.94
C TYR A 218 -16.96 80.81 28.93
N GLU A 219 -17.98 80.00 28.59
CA GLU A 219 -19.38 80.40 28.65
C GLU A 219 -19.76 80.77 30.09
N ASN A 220 -19.51 79.90 31.07
CA ASN A 220 -19.78 80.17 32.49
C ASN A 220 -19.05 81.42 33.04
N ASP A 221 -17.77 81.61 32.71
CA ASP A 221 -16.99 82.78 33.13
C ASP A 221 -17.54 84.07 32.49
N THR A 222 -18.01 84.02 31.23
CA THR A 222 -18.64 85.15 30.53
C THR A 222 -20.00 85.49 31.15
N ASP A 223 -20.84 84.47 31.36
CA ASP A 223 -22.15 84.56 32.01
C ASP A 223 -22.05 85.18 33.42
N ALA A 224 -20.98 84.85 34.16
CA ALA A 224 -20.70 85.43 35.46
C ALA A 224 -20.32 86.92 35.36
N LYS A 225 -19.51 87.31 34.36
CA LYS A 225 -19.14 88.71 34.14
C LYS A 225 -20.31 89.57 33.67
N ASP A 226 -21.19 89.05 32.83
CA ASP A 226 -22.40 89.78 32.41
C ASP A 226 -23.36 90.00 33.59
N LYS A 227 -23.55 89.00 34.47
CA LYS A 227 -24.32 89.14 35.72
C LYS A 227 -23.73 90.19 36.66
N GLU A 228 -22.40 90.23 36.83
CA GLU A 228 -21.72 91.30 37.59
C GLU A 228 -21.93 92.68 36.95
N LEU A 229 -21.79 92.77 35.64
CA LEU A 229 -21.87 94.02 34.87
C LEU A 229 -23.30 94.60 34.89
N ASP A 230 -24.33 93.77 34.82
CA ASP A 230 -25.73 94.18 34.96
C ASP A 230 -26.07 94.58 36.41
N ALA A 231 -25.52 93.88 37.42
CA ALA A 231 -25.64 94.32 38.81
C ALA A 231 -24.98 95.70 39.04
N LEU A 232 -23.83 95.97 38.42
CA LEU A 232 -23.16 97.27 38.47
C LEU A 232 -23.95 98.36 37.72
N LYS A 233 -24.55 98.05 36.56
CA LYS A 233 -25.47 98.98 35.85
C LYS A 233 -26.66 99.34 36.75
N ALA A 234 -27.30 98.35 37.38
CA ALA A 234 -28.43 98.55 38.27
C ALA A 234 -28.04 99.41 39.49
N ALA A 235 -26.92 99.10 40.15
CA ALA A 235 -26.39 99.90 41.26
C ALA A 235 -26.08 101.34 40.83
N LYS A 236 -25.49 101.55 39.65
CA LYS A 236 -25.23 102.88 39.08
C LYS A 236 -26.54 103.64 38.81
N ALA A 237 -27.57 102.99 38.27
CA ALA A 237 -28.87 103.60 38.04
C ALA A 237 -29.53 104.04 39.35
N ASN A 238 -29.56 103.17 40.37
CA ASN A 238 -30.07 103.47 41.71
C ASN A 238 -29.33 104.65 42.36
N ASN A 239 -27.99 104.69 42.24
CA ASN A 239 -27.18 105.79 42.77
C ASN A 239 -27.44 107.11 42.03
N LEU A 240 -27.62 107.06 40.70
CA LEU A 240 -27.97 108.24 39.90
C LEU A 240 -29.35 108.78 40.30
N GLU A 241 -30.34 107.92 40.47
CA GLU A 241 -31.69 108.28 40.92
C GLU A 241 -31.67 108.90 42.33
N MET A 242 -30.88 108.34 43.26
CA MET A 242 -30.70 108.91 44.60
C MET A 242 -30.04 110.29 44.55
N LEU A 243 -29.01 110.48 43.73
CA LEU A 243 -28.35 111.78 43.54
C LEU A 243 -29.29 112.80 42.89
N GLN A 244 -30.11 112.39 41.92
CA GLN A 244 -31.14 113.24 41.31
C GLN A 244 -32.18 113.67 42.34
N ARG A 245 -32.68 112.75 43.18
CA ARG A 245 -33.59 113.06 44.31
C ARG A 245 -32.98 114.07 45.28
N LEU A 246 -31.76 113.83 45.75
CA LEU A 246 -31.06 114.77 46.65
C LEU A 246 -30.81 116.14 45.99
N ALA A 247 -30.52 116.19 44.68
CA ALA A 247 -30.37 117.45 43.96
C ALA A 247 -31.70 118.19 43.77
N GLU A 248 -32.82 117.49 43.68
CA GLU A 248 -34.18 118.06 43.73
C GLU A 248 -34.46 118.65 45.11
N GLU A 249 -34.19 117.90 46.19
CA GLU A 249 -34.36 118.35 47.58
C GLU A 249 -33.51 119.61 47.90
N VAL A 250 -32.24 119.64 47.47
CA VAL A 250 -31.37 120.82 47.65
C VAL A 250 -31.91 122.02 46.87
N ARG A 251 -32.39 121.84 45.63
CA ARG A 251 -33.02 122.92 44.85
C ARG A 251 -34.29 123.44 45.54
N GLN A 252 -35.13 122.56 46.09
CA GLN A 252 -36.31 122.95 46.86
C GLN A 252 -35.94 123.74 48.13
N GLN A 253 -34.97 123.27 48.91
CA GLN A 253 -34.48 123.97 50.10
C GLN A 253 -33.85 125.33 49.76
N GLN A 254 -33.13 125.45 48.64
CA GLN A 254 -32.56 126.71 48.17
C GLN A 254 -33.66 127.68 47.72
N HIS A 255 -34.68 127.22 47.00
CA HIS A 255 -35.83 128.04 46.60
C HIS A 255 -36.60 128.58 47.82
N LEU A 256 -36.82 127.73 48.83
CA LEU A 256 -37.43 128.12 50.12
C LEU A 256 -36.58 129.14 50.91
N ARG A 257 -35.25 129.15 50.75
CA ARG A 257 -34.36 130.17 51.34
C ARG A 257 -34.30 131.46 50.53
N ALA A 258 -34.41 131.38 49.19
CA ALA A 258 -34.32 132.53 48.29
C ALA A 258 -35.60 133.39 48.28
N HIS A 259 -36.76 132.79 48.57
CA HIS A 259 -38.03 133.50 48.68
C HIS A 259 -38.59 133.45 50.11
N PRO A 260 -38.19 134.38 51.01
CA PRO A 260 -38.87 134.56 52.27
C PRO A 260 -40.25 135.18 52.02
N CYS A 261 -41.26 134.34 51.76
CA CYS A 261 -42.65 134.78 51.71
C CYS A 261 -43.03 135.42 53.06
N LYS A 262 -43.20 136.75 53.03
CA LYS A 262 -43.69 137.51 54.17
C LYS A 262 -45.16 137.20 54.40
N THR A 263 -45.43 136.29 55.32
CA THR A 263 -46.74 136.17 55.98
C THR A 263 -46.51 135.83 57.45
N GLY A 264 -46.31 136.85 58.29
CA GLY A 264 -46.65 136.72 59.72
C GLY A 264 -48.17 136.62 59.86
N PHE A 265 -48.76 136.11 60.92
CA PHE A 265 -48.32 135.78 62.28
C PHE A 265 -48.75 134.31 62.60
N PHE A 266 -48.48 133.64 63.74
CA PHE A 266 -48.20 134.06 65.12
C PHE A 266 -47.38 132.93 65.80
N LEU A 267 -46.40 133.25 66.66
CA LEU A 267 -45.85 132.29 67.63
C LEU A 267 -46.93 131.95 68.67
N PRO A 268 -47.11 130.69 69.11
CA PRO A 268 -46.21 130.20 70.17
C PRO A 268 -45.96 128.69 70.21
N SER A 269 -44.75 128.28 70.60
CA SER A 269 -44.50 127.10 71.47
C SER A 269 -43.02 126.96 71.79
N PHE A 270 -42.67 126.90 73.07
CA PHE A 270 -41.32 126.53 73.51
C PHE A 270 -41.37 125.68 74.79
N ARG A 271 -41.02 124.39 74.67
CA ARG A 271 -40.73 123.40 75.75
C ARG A 271 -41.90 123.14 76.72
N TYR A 272 -42.21 121.93 77.16
CA TYR A 272 -41.41 120.75 77.56
C TYR A 272 -41.95 119.50 76.83
N GLY A 273 -41.44 118.26 76.94
CA GLY A 273 -40.63 117.56 77.92
C GLY A 273 -40.46 116.10 77.47
N THR A 274 -39.83 115.25 78.30
CA THR A 274 -39.32 113.92 77.92
C THR A 274 -40.30 112.77 78.18
N ARG A 275 -40.21 111.67 77.40
CA ARG A 275 -40.22 110.28 77.94
C ARG A 275 -39.81 109.17 76.95
N THR A 276 -39.65 107.98 77.52
CA THR A 276 -38.81 106.85 77.12
C THR A 276 -39.59 105.54 76.87
N MET A 277 -39.08 104.65 75.99
CA MET A 277 -39.24 103.16 75.97
C MET A 277 -40.70 102.62 75.77
N GLU A 278 -40.97 101.46 75.14
CA GLU A 278 -40.39 100.12 75.35
C GLU A 278 -40.79 99.08 74.25
N LYS A 279 -39.90 98.08 74.04
CA LYS A 279 -40.00 96.68 73.48
C LYS A 279 -41.36 96.18 72.93
N LYS A 280 -41.46 95.29 71.92
CA LYS A 280 -40.90 93.91 71.73
C LYS A 280 -41.32 93.44 70.30
N LYS A 281 -40.92 92.31 69.68
CA LYS A 281 -40.23 91.06 70.05
C LYS A 281 -39.13 90.69 69.01
N SER A 282 -38.58 89.47 69.09
CA SER A 282 -37.61 88.80 68.20
C SER A 282 -38.21 87.65 67.39
N VAL A 283 -37.59 87.26 66.25
CA VAL A 283 -37.32 85.84 65.91
C VAL A 283 -35.93 85.73 65.27
N THR A 284 -35.18 84.69 65.65
CA THR A 284 -33.83 84.37 65.21
C THR A 284 -33.84 83.39 64.02
N LEU A 285 -32.90 83.51 63.08
CA LEU A 285 -32.42 82.35 62.31
C LEU A 285 -30.90 82.43 62.09
N ARG A 286 -30.28 81.27 61.88
CA ARG A 286 -28.92 80.98 62.32
C ARG A 286 -27.97 80.86 61.13
N CYS A 287 -26.86 81.60 61.12
CA CYS A 287 -25.72 81.24 60.28
C CYS A 287 -25.14 79.90 60.77
N ARG A 288 -24.82 79.00 59.83
CA ARG A 288 -24.08 77.77 60.11
C ARG A 288 -22.81 77.80 59.27
N VAL A 289 -21.68 78.03 59.92
CA VAL A 289 -20.36 77.85 59.32
C VAL A 289 -20.14 76.37 59.03
N ARG A 290 -19.59 76.06 57.86
CA ARG A 290 -18.82 74.84 57.64
C ARG A 290 -17.61 75.15 56.75
N LEU A 291 -16.51 74.48 57.09
CA LEU A 291 -15.37 74.21 56.23
C LEU A 291 -15.81 73.40 55.00
#